data_AF-A0A8C6R3J3-F1
#
_entry.id   AF-A0A8C6R3J3-F1
#
_cell.length_a   1.000
_cell.length_b   1.000
_cell.length_c   1.000
_cell.angle_alpha   90.00
_cell.angle_beta   90.00
_cell.angle_gamma   90.00
#
_symmetry.space_group_name_H-M   'P 1'
#
loop_
_entity.id
_entity.type
_entity.pdbx_description
1 polymer ?
#
loop_
_entity_poly.entity_id
_entity_poly.type
_entity_poly.pdbx_seq_one_letter_code
_entity_poly.pdbx_strand_id
1 'polypeptide(L)'
;PTTNYIYTPLNQLKGGTVVNVYGVVKFFKPPYLSKGTDYCSVVTIVDQTNVKLTCLLFSRSYEALPIIYKIGDIVRFHRLKIQVYKNEPQGINSSGFASLTFEGTLGTPVIPRTSSKCFNFTAQDHKMVEALRVWASTHISPSSTLVQLCDVQPMQYYDLTCQLLGKAEVDGTSFLLKVWDGTRTPFPSWRVLIQDLVLEGDLSHIQRLQNLTIDILVYDNHIQVAKSLKVGSFLRIYSLHTKLQSVNSETQTSLLRLEFHLHGGTSYGRGIRVLPENNSDVDQLKKCVVFIRYFVPKHFHLFLEKEIYVSSKRNTLFHKLK
;
A
#
# COMPACT_ATOMS: atom_id res chain seq x y z
N PRO A 1 -36.31 16.64 11.49
CA PRO A 1 -35.35 17.18 12.48
C PRO A 1 -33.94 17.29 11.89
N THR A 2 -33.39 18.50 11.79
CA THR A 2 -32.01 18.74 11.36
C THR A 2 -31.05 18.26 12.46
N THR A 3 -30.43 17.10 12.26
CA THR A 3 -29.45 16.55 13.20
C THR A 3 -28.18 17.41 13.17
N ASN A 4 -27.90 18.11 14.28
CA ASN A 4 -26.69 18.92 14.42
C ASN A 4 -25.61 18.14 15.20
N TYR A 5 -24.51 17.78 14.53
CA TYR A 5 -23.39 17.08 15.14
C TYR A 5 -22.37 18.05 15.71
N ILE A 6 -21.99 17.86 16.98
CA ILE A 6 -20.90 18.59 17.64
C ILE A 6 -19.61 17.79 17.50
N TYR A 7 -18.54 18.45 17.07
CA TYR A 7 -17.20 17.88 16.94
C TYR A 7 -16.27 18.45 18.02
N THR A 8 -15.69 17.57 18.84
CA THR A 8 -14.82 17.96 19.96
C THR A 8 -13.36 18.07 19.49
N PRO A 9 -12.68 19.20 19.74
CA PRO A 9 -11.23 19.32 19.51
C PRO A 9 -10.44 18.27 20.29
N LEU A 10 -9.33 17.79 19.72
CA LEU A 10 -8.58 16.68 20.33
C LEU A 10 -7.97 17.01 21.69
N ASN A 11 -7.64 18.27 21.96
CA ASN A 11 -7.16 18.72 23.27
C ASN A 11 -8.26 18.84 24.35
N GLN A 12 -9.53 18.69 24.00
CA GLN A 12 -10.68 18.81 24.92
C GLN A 12 -11.32 17.46 25.27
N LEU A 13 -10.70 16.36 24.86
CA LEU A 13 -11.23 15.02 25.08
C LEU A 13 -11.17 14.64 26.57
N LYS A 14 -12.24 14.00 27.05
CA LYS A 14 -12.36 13.54 28.44
C LYS A 14 -12.67 12.05 28.49
N GLY A 15 -12.01 11.32 29.37
CA GLY A 15 -12.29 9.89 29.59
C GLY A 15 -13.75 9.65 29.99
N GLY A 16 -14.30 8.52 29.53
CA GLY A 16 -15.69 8.14 29.82
C GLY A 16 -16.74 8.82 28.93
N THR A 17 -16.33 9.61 27.94
CA THR A 17 -17.25 10.29 27.01
C THR A 17 -17.36 9.58 25.66
N VAL A 18 -18.46 9.84 24.94
CA VAL A 18 -18.63 9.44 23.54
C VAL A 18 -18.75 10.73 22.71
N VAL A 19 -17.86 10.91 21.74
CA VAL A 19 -17.69 12.15 21.00
C VAL A 19 -17.69 11.91 19.48
N ASN A 20 -17.79 13.00 18.73
CA ASN A 20 -17.46 13.02 17.32
C ASN A 20 -16.20 13.86 17.13
N VAL A 21 -15.29 13.42 16.26
CA VAL A 21 -14.01 14.10 16.03
C VAL A 21 -13.68 14.15 14.55
N TYR A 22 -12.87 15.13 14.20
CA TYR A 22 -12.19 15.25 12.92
C TYR A 22 -10.68 15.21 13.18
N GLY A 23 -9.90 14.69 12.24
CA GLY A 23 -8.45 14.74 12.34
C GLY A 23 -7.74 14.22 11.10
N VAL A 24 -6.48 14.60 10.96
CA VAL A 24 -5.56 14.12 9.93
C VAL A 24 -4.87 12.85 10.45
N VAL A 25 -4.82 11.81 9.62
CA VAL A 25 -4.14 10.56 9.93
C VAL A 25 -2.63 10.78 9.95
N LYS A 26 -2.02 10.61 11.12
CA LYS A 26 -0.56 10.69 11.32
C LYS A 26 0.12 9.32 11.28
N PHE A 27 -0.63 8.28 11.67
CA PHE A 27 -0.19 6.90 11.61
C PHE A 27 -1.43 6.00 11.51
N PHE A 28 -1.33 4.89 10.81
CA PHE A 28 -2.37 3.87 10.87
C PHE A 28 -1.82 2.46 10.63
N LYS A 29 -2.55 1.47 11.12
CA LYS A 29 -2.47 0.08 10.69
C LYS A 29 -3.71 -0.21 9.84
N PRO A 30 -3.55 -0.66 8.58
CA PRO A 30 -4.70 -1.07 7.78
C PRO A 30 -5.44 -2.21 8.50
N PRO A 31 -6.73 -2.43 8.23
CA PRO A 31 -7.48 -3.46 8.94
C PRO A 31 -6.82 -4.84 8.84
N TYR A 32 -6.62 -5.49 9.98
CA TYR A 32 -6.03 -6.83 10.09
C TYR A 32 -6.86 -7.67 11.06
N LEU A 33 -6.92 -8.99 10.82
CA LEU A 33 -7.61 -9.89 11.75
C LEU A 33 -6.83 -9.92 13.07
N SER A 34 -7.48 -9.54 14.18
CA SER A 34 -6.84 -9.56 15.49
C SER A 34 -6.74 -11.00 16.02
N LYS A 35 -6.13 -11.18 17.21
CA LYS A 35 -6.18 -12.48 17.92
C LYS A 35 -7.57 -12.80 18.46
N GLY A 36 -8.48 -11.82 18.51
CA GLY A 36 -9.87 -12.01 18.89
C GLY A 36 -10.76 -12.34 17.70
N THR A 37 -12.06 -12.06 17.82
CA THR A 37 -13.05 -12.34 16.76
C THR A 37 -13.10 -11.29 15.66
N ASP A 38 -12.57 -10.10 15.93
CA ASP A 38 -12.80 -8.92 15.12
C ASP A 38 -11.54 -8.52 14.35
N TYR A 39 -11.73 -7.85 13.20
CA TYR A 39 -10.69 -7.04 12.59
C TYR A 39 -10.35 -5.86 13.49
N CYS A 40 -9.09 -5.46 13.49
CA CYS A 40 -8.57 -4.30 14.18
C CYS A 40 -7.93 -3.34 13.19
N SER A 41 -8.19 -2.05 13.35
CA SER A 41 -7.40 -0.98 12.75
C SER A 41 -6.98 -0.01 13.84
N VAL A 42 -5.71 0.36 13.84
CA VAL A 42 -5.15 1.35 14.75
C VAL A 42 -4.98 2.63 13.95
N VAL A 43 -5.50 3.75 14.43
CA VAL A 43 -5.41 5.04 13.73
C VAL A 43 -5.01 6.12 14.72
N THR A 44 -3.87 6.78 14.49
CA THR A 44 -3.49 7.97 15.24
C THR A 44 -3.83 9.20 14.43
N ILE A 45 -4.67 10.05 14.99
CA ILE A 45 -5.11 11.31 14.37
C ILE A 45 -4.55 12.52 15.12
N VAL A 46 -4.49 13.64 14.42
CA VAL A 46 -4.08 14.95 14.93
C VAL A 46 -4.94 16.03 14.27
N ASP A 47 -5.24 17.12 14.97
CA ASP A 47 -5.99 18.27 14.47
C ASP A 47 -5.21 19.58 14.69
N GLN A 48 -5.86 20.73 14.50
CA GLN A 48 -5.26 22.05 14.67
C GLN A 48 -4.72 22.32 16.08
N THR A 49 -5.13 21.55 17.09
CA THR A 49 -4.63 21.66 18.47
C THR A 49 -3.30 20.94 18.66
N ASN A 50 -2.82 20.21 17.64
CA ASN A 50 -1.59 19.44 17.61
C ASN A 50 -1.52 18.30 18.65
N VAL A 51 -2.63 18.01 19.33
CA VAL A 51 -2.78 16.84 20.21
C VAL A 51 -3.00 15.59 19.37
N LYS A 52 -2.35 14.49 19.76
CA LYS A 52 -2.48 13.19 19.10
C LYS A 52 -3.51 12.36 19.85
N LEU A 53 -4.40 11.70 19.11
CA LEU A 53 -5.29 10.67 19.65
C LEU A 53 -5.07 9.35 18.93
N THR A 54 -4.66 8.32 19.66
CA THR A 54 -4.60 6.95 19.12
C THR A 54 -5.94 6.26 19.33
N CYS A 55 -6.49 5.74 18.23
CA CYS A 55 -7.77 5.05 18.20
C CYS A 55 -7.55 3.56 17.91
N LEU A 56 -8.14 2.69 18.73
CA LEU A 56 -8.20 1.25 18.54
C LEU A 56 -9.60 0.89 18.05
N LEU A 57 -9.75 0.52 16.79
CA LEU A 57 -11.05 0.34 16.15
C LEU A 57 -11.25 -1.13 15.82
N PHE A 58 -12.34 -1.71 16.30
CA PHE A 58 -12.66 -3.13 16.15
C PHE A 58 -13.97 -3.34 15.40
N SER A 59 -14.01 -4.31 14.49
CA SER A 59 -15.23 -4.67 13.78
C SER A 59 -15.15 -6.09 13.24
N ARG A 60 -16.25 -6.84 13.27
CA ARG A 60 -16.38 -8.12 12.55
C ARG A 60 -16.35 -7.95 11.03
N SER A 61 -16.77 -6.78 10.54
CA SER A 61 -16.74 -6.43 9.12
C SER A 61 -15.51 -5.58 8.82
N TYR A 62 -14.64 -6.07 7.93
CA TYR A 62 -13.46 -5.36 7.43
C TYR A 62 -13.82 -3.96 6.90
N GLU A 63 -14.89 -3.88 6.10
CA GLU A 63 -15.31 -2.64 5.43
C GLU A 63 -15.88 -1.59 6.39
N ALA A 64 -16.34 -2.00 7.59
CA ALA A 64 -16.87 -1.06 8.59
C ALA A 64 -15.75 -0.27 9.31
N LEU A 65 -14.49 -0.66 9.14
CA LEU A 65 -13.34 0.10 9.63
C LEU A 65 -12.98 1.25 8.66
N PRO A 66 -12.27 2.30 9.12
CA PRO A 66 -11.98 3.46 8.29
C PRO A 66 -11.27 3.15 6.96
N ILE A 67 -11.71 3.81 5.89
CA ILE A 67 -11.19 3.63 4.53
C ILE A 67 -10.01 4.58 4.27
N ILE A 68 -8.95 4.34 5.03
CA ILE A 68 -7.66 5.05 4.97
C ILE A 68 -6.72 4.34 4.00
N TYR A 69 -6.12 5.11 3.10
CA TYR A 69 -5.16 4.63 2.11
C TYR A 69 -3.75 5.13 2.34
N LYS A 70 -3.55 6.28 3.00
CA LYS A 70 -2.22 6.85 3.27
C LYS A 70 -2.24 7.79 4.47
N ILE A 71 -1.05 8.02 5.03
CA ILE A 71 -0.81 9.09 6.00
C ILE A 71 -1.17 10.43 5.32
N GLY A 72 -1.80 11.33 6.08
CA GLY A 72 -2.32 12.59 5.57
C GLY A 72 -3.80 12.54 5.20
N ASP A 73 -4.40 11.36 4.98
CA ASP A 73 -5.86 11.25 4.83
C ASP A 73 -6.57 11.91 6.02
N ILE A 74 -7.72 12.54 5.78
CA ILE A 74 -8.54 13.15 6.83
C ILE A 74 -9.65 12.18 7.20
N VAL A 75 -9.90 12.00 8.49
CA VAL A 75 -11.01 11.18 8.99
C VAL A 75 -11.98 12.02 9.81
N ARG A 76 -13.24 11.63 9.70
CA ARG A 76 -14.32 12.01 10.60
C ARG A 76 -14.79 10.77 11.33
N PHE A 77 -14.74 10.76 12.65
CA PHE A 77 -15.29 9.69 13.46
C PHE A 77 -16.53 10.16 14.20
N HIS A 78 -17.60 9.40 14.09
CA HIS A 78 -18.81 9.57 14.89
C HIS A 78 -18.89 8.46 15.93
N ARG A 79 -19.38 8.83 17.13
CA ARG A 79 -19.58 7.89 18.24
C ARG A 79 -18.29 7.17 18.62
N LEU A 80 -17.20 7.93 18.78
CA LEU A 80 -15.93 7.46 19.30
C LEU A 80 -15.96 7.55 20.83
N LYS A 81 -15.76 6.45 21.53
CA LYS A 81 -15.63 6.44 23.00
C LYS A 81 -14.20 6.79 23.36
N ILE A 82 -14.04 7.71 24.30
CA ILE A 82 -12.75 8.08 24.87
C ILE A 82 -12.56 7.33 26.20
N GLN A 83 -11.45 6.62 26.32
CA GLN A 83 -11.08 5.92 27.55
C GLN A 83 -9.62 6.21 27.90
N VAL A 84 -9.26 6.07 29.17
CA VAL A 84 -7.88 6.24 29.63
C VAL A 84 -7.26 4.85 29.81
N TYR A 85 -6.09 4.64 29.24
CA TYR A 85 -5.33 3.40 29.40
C TYR A 85 -3.88 3.74 29.72
N LYS A 86 -3.35 3.22 30.83
CA LYS A 86 -2.01 3.55 31.33
C LYS A 86 -1.76 5.07 31.38
N ASN A 87 -2.72 5.83 31.89
CA ASN A 87 -2.73 7.29 31.99
C ASN A 87 -2.75 8.07 30.65
N GLU A 88 -2.90 7.38 29.52
CA GLU A 88 -3.00 8.03 28.21
C GLU A 88 -4.44 7.95 27.65
N PRO A 89 -4.99 9.04 27.09
CA PRO A 89 -6.28 9.01 26.43
C PRO A 89 -6.19 8.24 25.11
N GLN A 90 -7.15 7.34 24.89
CA GLN A 90 -7.30 6.60 23.64
C GLN A 90 -8.76 6.57 23.18
N GLY A 91 -8.93 6.58 21.86
CA GLY A 91 -10.21 6.35 21.22
C GLY A 91 -10.47 4.85 21.06
N ILE A 92 -11.72 4.44 21.26
CA ILE A 92 -12.21 3.11 20.88
C ILE A 92 -13.57 3.30 20.21
N ASN A 93 -13.88 2.48 19.21
CA ASN A 93 -15.20 2.53 18.60
C ASN A 93 -16.29 2.16 19.62
N SER A 94 -17.46 2.79 19.53
CA SER A 94 -18.61 2.50 20.36
C SER A 94 -19.80 2.02 19.52
N SER A 95 -20.93 1.71 20.16
CA SER A 95 -22.14 1.30 19.43
C SER A 95 -22.55 2.33 18.38
N GLY A 96 -22.75 1.87 17.15
CA GLY A 96 -23.08 2.71 16.00
C GLY A 96 -21.90 3.51 15.42
N PHE A 97 -20.66 3.29 15.85
CA PHE A 97 -19.48 3.96 15.29
C PHE A 97 -19.52 4.01 13.76
N ALA A 98 -19.21 5.18 13.22
CA ALA A 98 -19.11 5.37 11.78
C ALA A 98 -17.95 6.31 11.46
N SER A 99 -17.35 6.10 10.30
CA SER A 99 -16.27 6.93 9.81
C SER A 99 -16.51 7.40 8.38
N LEU A 100 -16.10 8.63 8.09
CA LEU A 100 -15.82 9.09 6.74
C LEU A 100 -14.31 9.33 6.61
N THR A 101 -13.74 9.01 5.46
CA THR A 101 -12.34 9.32 5.14
C THR A 101 -12.24 10.13 3.86
N PHE A 102 -11.32 11.09 3.80
CA PHE A 102 -11.14 12.02 2.71
C PHE A 102 -9.66 12.09 2.32
N GLU A 103 -9.39 12.42 1.06
CA GLU A 103 -8.03 12.76 0.61
C GLU A 103 -7.54 14.03 1.32
N GLY A 104 -6.30 14.01 1.80
CA GLY A 104 -5.72 15.08 2.63
C GLY A 104 -5.02 16.20 1.86
N THR A 105 -4.80 16.02 0.56
CA THR A 105 -4.08 16.99 -0.27
C THR A 105 -4.95 18.20 -0.62
N LEU A 106 -4.39 19.41 -0.53
CA LEU A 106 -5.05 20.66 -0.93
C LEU A 106 -5.58 20.61 -2.37
N GLY A 107 -6.78 21.14 -2.58
CA GLY A 107 -7.40 21.24 -3.92
C GLY A 107 -7.95 19.92 -4.47
N THR A 108 -7.81 18.79 -3.77
CA THR A 108 -8.43 17.53 -4.19
C THR A 108 -9.93 17.51 -3.92
N PRO A 109 -10.74 16.76 -4.68
CA PRO A 109 -12.18 16.66 -4.42
C PRO A 109 -12.50 16.21 -2.98
N VAL A 110 -13.53 16.80 -2.35
CA VAL A 110 -14.01 16.38 -1.03
C VAL A 110 -15.02 15.24 -1.20
N ILE A 111 -14.52 14.04 -1.46
CA ILE A 111 -15.35 12.85 -1.66
C ILE A 111 -15.21 11.93 -0.43
N PRO A 112 -16.29 11.73 0.36
CA PRO A 112 -16.23 10.85 1.53
C PRO A 112 -16.14 9.38 1.12
N ARG A 113 -15.18 8.66 1.70
CA ARG A 113 -15.07 7.20 1.64
C ARG A 113 -15.66 6.59 2.90
N THR A 114 -16.68 5.74 2.74
CA THR A 114 -17.32 5.01 3.85
C THR A 114 -18.06 3.78 3.34
N SER A 115 -18.23 2.78 4.21
CA SER A 115 -19.15 1.66 4.01
C SER A 115 -20.55 1.91 4.57
N SER A 116 -20.75 3.05 5.26
CA SER A 116 -22.06 3.43 5.81
C SER A 116 -23.05 3.72 4.70
N LYS A 117 -24.17 2.98 4.65
CA LYS A 117 -25.24 3.18 3.64
C LYS A 117 -25.90 4.56 3.74
N CYS A 118 -26.01 5.09 4.96
CA CYS A 118 -26.57 6.40 5.23
C CYS A 118 -25.60 7.16 6.13
N PHE A 119 -25.26 8.39 5.76
CA PHE A 119 -24.41 9.26 6.55
C PHE A 119 -24.85 10.71 6.38
N ASN A 120 -24.64 11.51 7.42
CA ASN A 120 -24.82 12.96 7.34
C ASN A 120 -23.58 13.59 6.71
N PHE A 121 -23.77 14.47 5.73
CA PHE A 121 -22.70 15.24 5.11
C PHE A 121 -23.24 16.61 4.69
N THR A 122 -22.62 17.67 5.19
CA THR A 122 -23.11 19.04 5.11
C THR A 122 -22.04 19.98 4.57
N ALA A 123 -22.41 21.23 4.31
CA ALA A 123 -21.44 22.28 3.99
C ALA A 123 -20.42 22.51 5.13
N GLN A 124 -20.80 22.24 6.39
CA GLN A 124 -19.88 22.34 7.52
C GLN A 124 -18.80 21.25 7.45
N ASP A 125 -19.16 20.03 7.07
CA ASP A 125 -18.19 18.94 6.89
C ASP A 125 -17.16 19.28 5.80
N HIS A 126 -17.59 19.91 4.70
CA HIS A 126 -16.68 20.40 3.66
C HIS A 126 -15.68 21.42 4.21
N LYS A 127 -16.16 22.44 4.94
CA LYS A 127 -15.30 23.46 5.54
C LYS A 127 -14.30 22.85 6.53
N MET A 128 -14.73 21.87 7.33
CA MET A 128 -13.86 21.18 8.29
C MET A 128 -12.75 20.39 7.59
N VAL A 129 -13.07 19.68 6.49
CA VAL A 129 -12.06 18.98 5.68
C VAL A 129 -11.06 19.97 5.09
N GLU A 130 -11.51 21.03 4.43
CA GLU A 130 -10.61 22.01 3.83
C GLU A 130 -9.72 22.72 4.87
N ALA A 131 -10.28 23.07 6.03
CA ALA A 131 -9.51 23.65 7.13
C ALA A 131 -8.40 22.71 7.63
N LEU A 132 -8.67 21.40 7.70
CA LEU A 132 -7.65 20.40 8.06
C LEU A 132 -6.61 20.20 6.96
N ARG A 133 -6.97 20.31 5.67
CA ARG A 133 -5.99 20.24 4.56
C ARG A 133 -5.01 21.41 4.61
N VAL A 134 -5.53 22.62 4.85
CA VAL A 134 -4.70 23.83 5.01
C VAL A 134 -3.76 23.69 6.20
N TRP A 135 -4.25 23.18 7.32
CA TRP A 135 -3.40 22.93 8.48
C TRP A 135 -2.35 21.84 8.19
N ALA A 136 -2.77 20.72 7.58
CA ALA A 136 -1.90 19.58 7.30
C ALA A 136 -0.75 19.92 6.35
N SER A 137 -0.97 20.79 5.35
CA SER A 137 0.05 21.15 4.36
C SER A 137 1.32 21.78 4.95
N THR A 138 1.23 22.30 6.19
CA THR A 138 2.34 22.94 6.92
C THR A 138 2.78 22.16 8.15
N HIS A 139 1.97 21.24 8.67
CA HIS A 139 2.22 20.54 9.95
C HIS A 139 2.42 19.02 9.81
N ILE A 140 2.05 18.45 8.67
CA ILE A 140 2.20 17.03 8.37
C ILE A 140 3.16 16.93 7.21
N SER A 141 4.24 16.17 7.40
CA SER A 141 5.15 15.86 6.30
C SER A 141 4.33 15.30 5.16
N PRO A 142 4.51 15.80 3.91
CA PRO A 142 3.83 15.23 2.76
C PRO A 142 4.06 13.73 2.81
N SER A 143 2.97 12.94 2.71
CA SER A 143 3.05 11.47 2.74
C SER A 143 4.20 11.10 1.81
N SER A 144 5.20 10.37 2.31
CA SER A 144 6.41 10.04 1.54
C SER A 144 6.03 9.79 0.10
N THR A 145 6.52 10.63 -0.82
CA THR A 145 6.23 10.58 -2.25
C THR A 145 6.15 9.12 -2.67
N LEU A 146 5.07 8.72 -3.36
CA LEU A 146 4.86 7.33 -3.78
C LEU A 146 6.15 6.78 -4.38
N VAL A 147 6.86 5.93 -3.62
CA VAL A 147 8.15 5.41 -4.04
C VAL A 147 7.88 4.34 -5.08
N GLN A 148 8.37 4.57 -6.29
CA GLN A 148 8.31 3.59 -7.37
C GLN A 148 9.41 2.55 -7.21
N LEU A 149 9.25 1.40 -7.87
CA LEU A 149 10.24 0.33 -7.85
C LEU A 149 11.61 0.81 -8.35
N CYS A 150 11.68 1.76 -9.29
CA CYS A 150 12.95 2.31 -9.78
C CYS A 150 13.72 3.16 -8.78
N ASP A 151 13.06 3.72 -7.77
CA ASP A 151 13.69 4.60 -6.79
C ASP A 151 14.00 3.89 -5.47
N VAL A 152 13.71 2.59 -5.41
CA VAL A 152 13.84 1.79 -4.19
C VAL A 152 15.30 1.65 -3.77
N GLN A 153 15.59 1.90 -2.51
CA GLN A 153 16.92 1.71 -1.92
C GLN A 153 17.04 0.33 -1.24
N PRO A 154 18.25 -0.24 -1.14
CA PRO A 154 18.51 -1.36 -0.26
C PRO A 154 18.20 -1.05 1.21
N MET A 155 17.74 -2.05 1.97
CA MET A 155 17.56 -1.97 3.42
C MET A 155 16.60 -0.86 3.87
N GLN A 156 15.50 -0.66 3.12
CA GLN A 156 14.50 0.35 3.44
C GLN A 156 13.12 -0.27 3.66
N TYR A 157 12.28 0.47 4.39
CA TYR A 157 10.85 0.21 4.49
C TYR A 157 10.09 1.28 3.73
N TYR A 158 9.14 0.89 2.89
CA TYR A 158 8.33 1.83 2.12
C TYR A 158 6.95 1.24 1.77
N ASP A 159 6.03 2.09 1.33
CA ASP A 159 4.71 1.67 0.88
C ASP A 159 4.71 1.55 -0.66
N LEU A 160 4.40 0.36 -1.17
CA LEU A 160 4.36 0.09 -2.61
C LEU A 160 2.92 0.12 -3.13
N THR A 161 2.65 0.97 -4.13
CA THR A 161 1.42 0.90 -4.93
C THR A 161 1.70 0.14 -6.22
N CYS A 162 1.00 -0.97 -6.44
CA CYS A 162 1.30 -1.89 -7.53
C CYS A 162 0.06 -2.64 -8.03
N GLN A 163 0.19 -3.34 -9.14
CA GLN A 163 -0.80 -4.32 -9.61
C GLN A 163 -0.32 -5.74 -9.33
N LEU A 164 -1.22 -6.60 -8.85
CA LEU A 164 -0.98 -8.03 -8.67
C LEU A 164 -1.04 -8.76 -10.02
N LEU A 165 0.04 -9.45 -10.39
CA LEU A 165 0.13 -10.22 -11.64
C LEU A 165 0.00 -11.72 -11.43
N GLY A 166 0.49 -12.22 -10.30
CA GLY A 166 0.33 -13.61 -9.95
C GLY A 166 0.62 -13.88 -8.48
N LYS A 167 0.23 -15.04 -8.00
CA LYS A 167 0.42 -15.46 -6.61
C LYS A 167 0.62 -16.97 -6.50
N ALA A 168 1.40 -17.41 -5.52
CA ALA A 168 1.68 -18.82 -5.32
C ALA A 168 1.94 -19.14 -3.84
N GLU A 169 1.57 -20.35 -3.44
CA GLU A 169 2.04 -20.93 -2.18
C GLU A 169 3.49 -21.39 -2.31
N VAL A 170 4.28 -21.23 -1.25
CA VAL A 170 5.72 -21.54 -1.25
C VAL A 170 5.98 -22.74 -0.33
N ASP A 171 5.89 -22.55 0.98
CA ASP A 171 6.22 -23.56 1.99
C ASP A 171 5.24 -23.60 3.18
N GLY A 172 4.07 -22.97 3.03
CA GLY A 172 3.05 -22.85 4.08
C GLY A 172 3.37 -21.81 5.16
N THR A 173 4.62 -21.37 5.29
CA THR A 173 5.05 -20.29 6.20
C THR A 173 5.27 -18.96 5.49
N SER A 174 5.32 -19.01 4.16
CA SER A 174 5.41 -17.86 3.27
C SER A 174 4.50 -18.02 2.06
N PHE A 175 4.17 -16.88 1.46
CA PHE A 175 3.35 -16.82 0.25
C PHE A 175 3.91 -15.79 -0.72
N LEU A 176 3.96 -16.15 -2.00
CA LEU A 176 4.54 -15.33 -3.05
C LEU A 176 3.47 -14.44 -3.69
N LEU A 177 3.79 -13.14 -3.82
CA LEU A 177 3.08 -12.21 -4.69
C LEU A 177 4.04 -11.73 -5.79
N LYS A 178 3.65 -11.91 -7.05
CA LYS A 178 4.31 -11.30 -8.21
C LYS A 178 3.58 -10.02 -8.58
N VAL A 179 4.25 -8.89 -8.45
CA VAL A 179 3.66 -7.56 -8.65
C VAL A 179 4.52 -6.67 -9.54
N TRP A 180 3.95 -5.56 -9.99
CA TRP A 180 4.68 -4.52 -10.72
C TRP A 180 4.00 -3.15 -10.58
N ASP A 181 4.76 -2.08 -10.78
CA ASP A 181 4.25 -0.70 -10.88
C ASP A 181 4.53 -0.05 -12.26
N GLY A 182 5.15 -0.80 -13.18
CA GLY A 182 5.61 -0.32 -14.48
C GLY A 182 7.09 0.10 -14.51
N THR A 183 7.77 0.20 -13.38
CA THR A 183 9.19 0.57 -13.35
C THR A 183 10.08 -0.63 -13.03
N ARG A 184 11.37 -0.53 -13.33
CA ARG A 184 12.36 -1.58 -13.02
C ARG A 184 13.13 -1.18 -11.78
N THR A 185 13.40 -2.14 -10.90
CA THR A 185 14.25 -1.93 -9.73
C THR A 185 15.72 -1.67 -10.11
N PRO A 186 16.50 -0.92 -9.30
CA PRO A 186 17.92 -0.67 -9.56
C PRO A 186 18.77 -1.94 -9.64
N PHE A 187 18.38 -2.97 -8.88
CA PHE A 187 18.96 -4.30 -8.93
C PHE A 187 17.89 -5.32 -9.31
N PRO A 188 18.22 -6.39 -10.05
CA PRO A 188 17.25 -7.42 -10.39
C PRO A 188 16.58 -8.00 -9.13
N SER A 189 15.25 -8.16 -9.18
CA SER A 189 14.53 -8.87 -8.12
C SER A 189 15.08 -10.29 -7.97
N TRP A 190 15.10 -10.78 -6.73
CA TRP A 190 15.24 -12.21 -6.49
C TRP A 190 14.07 -12.98 -7.13
N ARG A 191 14.25 -14.28 -7.35
CA ARG A 191 13.21 -15.14 -7.90
C ARG A 191 13.00 -16.28 -6.92
N VAL A 192 11.81 -16.34 -6.34
CA VAL A 192 11.45 -17.41 -5.41
C VAL A 192 11.26 -18.68 -6.22
N LEU A 193 11.96 -19.74 -5.83
CA LEU A 193 11.76 -21.06 -6.41
C LEU A 193 10.35 -21.53 -6.05
N ILE A 194 9.51 -21.68 -7.05
CA ILE A 194 8.15 -22.22 -6.94
C ILE A 194 8.03 -23.37 -7.92
N GLN A 195 7.17 -24.34 -7.62
CA GLN A 195 6.78 -25.34 -8.59
C GLN A 195 5.82 -24.70 -9.60
N ASP A 196 6.13 -24.78 -10.89
CA ASP A 196 5.43 -24.04 -11.96
C ASP A 196 3.91 -24.28 -11.99
N LEU A 197 3.43 -25.45 -11.54
CA LEU A 197 2.00 -25.78 -11.48
C LEU A 197 1.21 -24.97 -10.43
N VAL A 198 1.87 -24.23 -9.54
CA VAL A 198 1.27 -23.57 -8.36
C VAL A 198 1.05 -22.07 -8.57
N LEU A 199 1.62 -21.46 -9.62
CA LEU A 199 1.49 -20.03 -9.87
C LEU A 199 0.15 -19.68 -10.53
N GLU A 200 -0.75 -19.06 -9.75
CA GLU A 200 -1.97 -18.45 -10.27
C GLU A 200 -1.66 -17.11 -10.95
N GLY A 201 -1.96 -16.97 -12.24
CA GLY A 201 -1.79 -15.73 -13.01
C GLY A 201 -1.59 -15.98 -14.51
N ASP A 202 -1.50 -14.91 -15.31
CA ASP A 202 -1.14 -15.02 -16.73
C ASP A 202 0.38 -15.19 -16.87
N LEU A 203 0.83 -16.45 -16.93
CA LEU A 203 2.24 -16.82 -17.03
C LEU A 203 2.92 -16.19 -18.25
N SER A 204 2.24 -16.15 -19.39
CA SER A 204 2.78 -15.58 -20.63
C SER A 204 3.03 -14.07 -20.49
N HIS A 205 2.12 -13.37 -19.81
CA HIS A 205 2.26 -11.95 -19.54
C HIS A 205 3.37 -11.68 -18.51
N ILE A 206 3.43 -12.47 -17.43
CA ILE A 206 4.50 -12.36 -16.42
C ILE A 206 5.88 -12.57 -17.05
N GLN A 207 6.03 -13.61 -17.89
CA GLN A 207 7.29 -13.91 -18.59
C GLN A 207 7.71 -12.76 -19.53
N ARG A 208 6.77 -12.18 -20.29
CA ARG A 208 7.05 -11.02 -21.17
C ARG A 208 7.49 -9.77 -20.39
N LEU A 209 7.00 -9.58 -19.17
CA LEU A 209 7.35 -8.43 -18.35
C LEU A 209 8.76 -8.52 -17.74
N GLN A 210 9.35 -9.72 -17.65
CA GLN A 210 10.72 -9.94 -17.18
C GLN A 210 11.00 -9.19 -15.85
N ASN A 211 12.04 -8.35 -15.83
CA ASN A 211 12.49 -7.58 -14.66
C ASN A 211 11.63 -6.35 -14.33
N LEU A 212 10.49 -6.14 -15.01
CA LEU A 212 9.45 -5.22 -14.53
C LEU A 212 8.64 -5.85 -13.38
N THR A 213 8.65 -7.18 -13.28
CA THR A 213 8.00 -7.89 -12.19
C THR A 213 8.98 -8.14 -11.06
N ILE A 214 8.51 -7.98 -9.83
CA ILE A 214 9.23 -8.33 -8.62
C ILE A 214 8.53 -9.46 -7.87
N ASP A 215 9.30 -10.24 -7.13
CA ASP A 215 8.80 -11.28 -6.24
C ASP A 215 8.78 -10.73 -4.81
N ILE A 216 7.61 -10.75 -4.16
CA ILE A 216 7.45 -10.40 -2.74
C ILE A 216 7.08 -11.66 -1.96
N LEU A 217 7.85 -11.97 -0.91
CA LEU A 217 7.44 -12.95 0.08
C LEU A 217 6.72 -12.27 1.24
N VAL A 218 5.52 -12.77 1.54
CA VAL A 218 4.74 -12.37 2.71
C VAL A 218 4.70 -13.51 3.71
N TYR A 219 4.69 -13.19 5.00
CA TYR A 219 4.83 -14.17 6.08
C TYR A 219 3.67 -14.11 7.08
N ASP A 220 3.51 -15.18 7.85
CA ASP A 220 2.65 -15.26 9.04
C ASP A 220 1.19 -14.80 8.80
N ASN A 221 0.73 -13.80 9.56
CA ASN A 221 -0.63 -13.27 9.50
C ASN A 221 -0.98 -12.63 8.14
N HIS A 222 -0.03 -12.41 7.25
CA HIS A 222 -0.27 -11.86 5.92
C HIS A 222 -0.62 -12.93 4.87
N ILE A 223 -0.36 -14.22 5.15
CA ILE A 223 -0.59 -15.32 4.20
C ILE A 223 -2.06 -15.41 3.80
N GLN A 224 -2.97 -15.41 4.77
CA GLN A 224 -4.41 -15.53 4.49
C GLN A 224 -4.94 -14.36 3.67
N VAL A 225 -4.43 -13.15 3.94
CA VAL A 225 -4.75 -11.96 3.13
C VAL A 225 -4.27 -12.18 1.70
N ALA A 226 -3.01 -12.57 1.51
CA ALA A 226 -2.41 -12.78 0.21
C ALA A 226 -3.09 -13.89 -0.61
N LYS A 227 -3.50 -15.00 0.03
CA LYS A 227 -4.31 -16.07 -0.60
C LYS A 227 -5.64 -15.53 -1.16
N SER A 228 -6.30 -14.63 -0.42
CA SER A 228 -7.59 -14.04 -0.79
C SER A 228 -7.53 -12.98 -1.89
N LEU A 229 -6.35 -12.45 -2.24
CA LEU A 229 -6.21 -11.40 -3.24
C LEU A 229 -6.59 -11.90 -4.64
N LYS A 230 -7.29 -11.07 -5.42
CA LYS A 230 -7.62 -11.37 -6.81
C LYS A 230 -6.50 -10.91 -7.74
N VAL A 231 -5.98 -11.80 -8.59
CA VAL A 231 -5.02 -11.42 -9.64
C VAL A 231 -5.61 -10.31 -10.52
N GLY A 232 -4.78 -9.32 -10.88
CA GLY A 232 -5.16 -8.13 -11.64
C GLY A 232 -5.60 -6.94 -10.77
N SER A 233 -5.87 -7.16 -9.48
CA SER A 233 -6.23 -6.08 -8.55
C SER A 233 -5.05 -5.13 -8.28
N PHE A 234 -5.38 -3.90 -7.88
CA PHE A 234 -4.40 -2.91 -7.45
C PHE A 234 -4.26 -2.97 -5.94
N LEU A 235 -3.02 -2.91 -5.46
CA LEU A 235 -2.67 -3.08 -4.07
C LEU A 235 -1.86 -1.89 -3.59
N ARG A 236 -2.03 -1.57 -2.30
CA ARG A 236 -1.02 -0.89 -1.50
C ARG A 236 -0.47 -1.87 -0.48
N ILE A 237 0.83 -2.12 -0.54
CA ILE A 237 1.56 -2.95 0.41
C ILE A 237 2.35 -2.02 1.31
N TYR A 238 1.97 -1.98 2.59
CA TYR A 238 2.51 -1.05 3.56
C TYR A 238 3.75 -1.60 4.26
N SER A 239 4.74 -0.75 4.48
CA SER A 239 5.99 -1.08 5.19
C SER A 239 6.64 -2.35 4.61
N LEU A 240 6.74 -2.40 3.28
CA LEU A 240 7.47 -3.43 2.53
C LEU A 240 8.96 -3.23 2.74
N HIS A 241 9.67 -4.31 3.11
CA HIS A 241 11.10 -4.29 3.38
C HIS A 241 11.90 -4.75 2.16
N THR A 242 12.92 -3.98 1.78
CA THR A 242 13.91 -4.39 0.79
C THR A 242 15.19 -4.86 1.44
N LYS A 243 15.83 -5.88 0.85
CA LYS A 243 17.15 -6.33 1.29
C LYS A 243 17.99 -6.70 0.08
N LEU A 244 19.22 -6.19 0.02
CA LEU A 244 20.15 -6.56 -1.04
C LEU A 244 20.91 -7.80 -0.60
N GLN A 245 20.83 -8.86 -1.40
CA GLN A 245 21.56 -10.10 -1.19
C GLN A 245 22.66 -10.24 -2.24
N SER A 246 23.87 -10.55 -1.78
CA SER A 246 24.94 -11.06 -2.64
C SER A 246 24.78 -12.56 -2.79
N VAL A 247 24.49 -13.03 -3.99
CA VAL A 247 24.51 -14.46 -4.31
C VAL A 247 25.94 -14.83 -4.67
N ASN A 248 26.61 -15.59 -3.80
CA ASN A 248 27.90 -16.20 -4.11
C ASN A 248 27.62 -17.55 -4.78
N SER A 249 27.69 -17.61 -6.11
CA SER A 249 27.86 -18.89 -6.81
C SER A 249 29.34 -19.23 -6.88
N GLU A 250 29.70 -20.50 -6.63
CA GLU A 250 31.08 -21.02 -6.69
C GLU A 250 31.76 -20.82 -8.06
N THR A 251 30.97 -20.45 -9.08
CA THR A 251 31.45 -20.12 -10.43
C THR A 251 30.95 -18.73 -10.83
N GLN A 252 31.87 -17.76 -10.82
CA GLN A 252 31.86 -16.44 -11.50
C GLN A 252 30.75 -15.41 -11.17
N THR A 253 31.21 -14.21 -10.80
CA THR A 253 30.48 -12.93 -10.53
C THR A 253 29.42 -12.98 -9.43
N SER A 254 29.64 -12.24 -8.35
CA SER A 254 28.65 -11.97 -7.31
C SER A 254 27.42 -11.29 -7.92
N LEU A 255 26.33 -12.03 -8.07
CA LEU A 255 25.07 -11.48 -8.56
C LEU A 255 24.32 -10.85 -7.39
N LEU A 256 24.11 -9.54 -7.46
CA LEU A 256 23.28 -8.81 -6.50
C LEU A 256 21.80 -8.98 -6.85
N ARG A 257 21.00 -9.39 -5.87
CA ARG A 257 19.54 -9.52 -5.98
C ARG A 257 18.85 -8.69 -4.92
N LEU A 258 17.78 -8.02 -5.30
CA LEU A 258 16.93 -7.28 -4.38
C LEU A 258 15.76 -8.16 -3.94
N GLU A 259 15.77 -8.51 -2.66
CA GLU A 259 14.70 -9.24 -1.99
C GLU A 259 13.62 -8.28 -1.48
N PHE A 260 12.37 -8.73 -1.50
CA PHE A 260 11.23 -7.97 -0.99
C PHE A 260 10.44 -8.82 0.00
N HIS A 261 10.28 -8.30 1.22
CA HIS A 261 9.68 -9.02 2.33
C HIS A 261 8.57 -8.20 2.98
N LEU A 262 7.40 -8.81 3.16
CA LEU A 262 6.39 -8.35 4.09
C LEU A 262 6.42 -9.23 5.34
N HIS A 263 7.31 -8.88 6.27
CA HIS A 263 7.49 -9.58 7.55
C HIS A 263 6.19 -9.68 8.34
N GLY A 264 6.04 -10.75 9.12
CA GLY A 264 4.89 -10.92 10.00
C GLY A 264 4.72 -9.84 11.05
N GLY A 265 3.54 -9.82 11.67
CA GLY A 265 3.10 -8.80 12.60
C GLY A 265 2.72 -7.48 11.94
N THR A 266 2.13 -6.57 12.73
CA THR A 266 1.51 -5.32 12.21
C THR A 266 2.25 -4.06 12.64
N SER A 267 3.50 -4.19 13.10
CA SER A 267 4.31 -3.03 13.47
C SER A 267 4.51 -2.12 12.26
N TYR A 268 4.61 -0.80 12.51
CA TYR A 268 4.78 0.22 11.46
C TYR A 268 3.70 0.21 10.35
N GLY A 269 2.54 -0.38 10.61
CA GLY A 269 1.45 -0.42 9.62
C GLY A 269 1.60 -1.52 8.57
N ARG A 270 2.53 -2.47 8.74
CA ARG A 270 2.67 -3.62 7.85
C ARG A 270 1.33 -4.28 7.55
N GLY A 271 1.04 -4.45 6.26
CA GLY A 271 -0.20 -5.00 5.79
C GLY A 271 -0.42 -4.74 4.31
N ILE A 272 -1.56 -5.20 3.81
CA ILE A 272 -1.96 -5.08 2.41
C ILE A 272 -3.36 -4.51 2.37
N ARG A 273 -3.61 -3.54 1.48
CA ARG A 273 -4.96 -3.05 1.18
C ARG A 273 -5.18 -3.05 -0.31
N VAL A 274 -6.33 -3.56 -0.74
CA VAL A 274 -6.78 -3.43 -2.14
C VAL A 274 -7.19 -1.99 -2.39
N LEU A 275 -6.68 -1.40 -3.47
CA LEU A 275 -7.06 -0.07 -3.93
C LEU A 275 -8.17 -0.20 -4.99
N PRO A 276 -9.26 0.56 -4.86
CA PRO A 276 -10.32 0.55 -5.86
C PRO A 276 -9.87 1.27 -7.14
N GLU A 277 -10.52 0.96 -8.26
CA GLU A 277 -10.16 1.54 -9.56
C GLU A 277 -10.34 3.06 -9.65
N ASN A 278 -11.19 3.64 -8.81
CA ASN A 278 -11.43 5.08 -8.73
C ASN A 278 -10.45 5.80 -7.80
N ASN A 279 -9.43 5.11 -7.29
CA ASN A 279 -8.36 5.74 -6.51
C ASN A 279 -7.40 6.48 -7.46
N SER A 280 -7.06 7.73 -7.15
CA SER A 280 -6.18 8.57 -7.98
C SER A 280 -4.80 7.94 -8.24
N ASP A 281 -4.27 7.20 -7.27
CA ASP A 281 -2.95 6.58 -7.38
C ASP A 281 -3.02 5.37 -8.34
N VAL A 282 -4.19 4.75 -8.47
CA VAL A 282 -4.46 3.70 -9.46
C VAL A 282 -4.55 4.29 -10.87
N ASP A 283 -5.16 5.47 -11.04
CA ASP A 283 -5.18 6.16 -12.33
C ASP A 283 -3.78 6.51 -12.83
N GLN A 284 -2.90 6.96 -11.92
CA GLN A 284 -1.49 7.22 -12.24
C GLN A 284 -0.75 5.93 -12.62
N LEU A 285 -0.92 4.87 -11.82
CA LEU A 285 -0.33 3.55 -12.09
C LEU A 285 -0.77 2.99 -13.45
N LYS A 286 -2.06 3.08 -13.79
CA LYS A 286 -2.60 2.65 -15.10
C LYS A 286 -1.91 3.38 -16.25
N LYS A 287 -1.64 4.68 -16.13
CA LYS A 287 -0.93 5.45 -17.17
C LYS A 287 0.49 4.94 -17.39
N CYS A 288 1.23 4.64 -16.32
CA CYS A 288 2.57 4.04 -16.39
C CYS A 288 2.53 2.66 -17.08
N VAL A 289 1.60 1.81 -16.65
CA VAL A 289 1.40 0.45 -17.19
C VAL A 289 1.06 0.47 -18.69
N VAL A 290 0.16 1.35 -19.10
CA VAL A 290 -0.26 1.48 -20.51
C VAL A 290 0.89 1.95 -21.39
N PHE A 291 1.67 2.94 -20.93
CA PHE A 291 2.84 3.44 -21.68
C PHE A 291 3.82 2.31 -22.04
N ILE A 292 4.10 1.42 -21.10
CA ILE A 292 5.02 0.29 -21.30
C ILE A 292 4.46 -0.73 -22.28
N ARG A 293 3.16 -1.01 -22.22
CA ARG A 293 2.50 -1.93 -23.17
C ARG A 293 2.62 -1.47 -24.62
N TYR A 294 2.73 -0.17 -24.88
CA TYR A 294 2.90 0.36 -26.24
C TYR A 294 4.38 0.49 -26.67
N PHE A 295 5.31 0.65 -25.72
CA PHE A 295 6.74 0.80 -26.03
C PHE A 295 7.50 -0.53 -26.08
N VAL A 296 7.14 -1.51 -25.25
CA VAL A 296 7.80 -2.84 -25.24
C VAL A 296 7.61 -3.62 -26.56
N PRO A 297 6.46 -3.58 -27.26
CA PRO A 297 6.31 -4.28 -28.53
C PRO A 297 7.12 -3.66 -29.68
N LYS A 298 7.37 -2.34 -29.66
CA LYS A 298 7.98 -1.63 -30.81
C LYS A 298 9.50 -1.71 -30.85
N HIS A 299 10.17 -1.88 -29.71
CA HIS A 299 11.63 -1.98 -29.66
C HIS A 299 12.19 -3.40 -29.66
N PHE A 300 11.34 -4.42 -29.54
CA PHE A 300 11.79 -5.81 -29.58
C PHE A 300 12.38 -6.21 -30.95
N HIS A 301 11.85 -5.65 -32.04
CA HIS A 301 12.35 -5.99 -33.39
C HIS A 301 13.73 -5.36 -33.68
N LEU A 302 13.98 -4.14 -33.17
CA LEU A 302 15.26 -3.44 -33.39
C LEU A 302 16.40 -3.93 -32.49
N PHE A 303 16.10 -4.49 -31.31
CA PHE A 303 17.13 -5.05 -30.43
C PHE A 303 17.60 -6.43 -30.87
N LEU A 304 16.67 -7.28 -31.36
CA LEU A 304 17.02 -8.58 -31.94
C LEU A 304 17.84 -8.45 -33.23
N GLU A 305 17.52 -7.49 -34.10
CA GLU A 305 18.34 -7.27 -35.31
C GLU A 305 19.76 -6.77 -34.99
N LYS A 306 19.93 -5.95 -33.96
CA LYS A 306 21.27 -5.48 -33.56
C LYS A 306 22.12 -6.57 -32.91
N GLU A 307 21.56 -7.44 -32.08
CA GLU A 307 22.33 -8.56 -31.51
C GLU A 307 22.63 -9.66 -32.54
N ILE A 308 21.71 -9.94 -33.47
CA ILE A 308 21.94 -10.90 -34.57
C ILE A 308 22.99 -10.34 -35.55
N TYR A 309 22.98 -9.03 -35.84
CA TYR A 309 23.98 -8.41 -36.72
C TYR A 309 25.38 -8.33 -36.09
N VAL A 310 25.48 -8.09 -34.77
CA VAL A 310 26.76 -8.04 -34.05
C VAL A 310 27.34 -9.45 -33.83
N SER A 311 26.50 -10.46 -33.63
CA SER A 311 26.91 -11.87 -33.53
C SER A 311 27.42 -12.43 -34.87
N SER A 312 26.74 -12.10 -35.97
CA SER A 312 27.13 -12.49 -37.34
C SER A 312 28.51 -11.94 -37.77
N LYS A 313 28.84 -10.70 -37.39
CA LYS A 313 30.15 -10.10 -37.69
C LYS A 313 31.30 -10.60 -36.80
N ARG A 314 31.02 -11.13 -35.59
CA ARG A 314 32.08 -11.75 -34.76
C ARG A 314 32.46 -13.15 -35.26
N ASN A 315 31.50 -13.94 -35.74
CA ASN A 315 31.80 -15.28 -36.26
C ASN A 315 32.51 -15.28 -37.63
N THR A 316 32.42 -14.20 -38.40
CA THR A 316 33.16 -14.08 -39.67
C THR A 316 34.61 -13.62 -39.50
N LEU A 317 34.99 -13.04 -38.36
CA LEU A 317 36.38 -12.65 -38.08
C LEU A 317 37.21 -13.80 -37.50
N PHE A 318 36.58 -14.76 -36.81
CA PHE A 318 37.29 -15.91 -36.21
C PHE A 318 37.64 -17.03 -37.20
N HIS A 319 37.08 -17.03 -38.42
CA HIS A 319 37.41 -18.00 -39.47
C HIS A 319 38.47 -17.53 -40.48
N LYS A 320 39.09 -16.34 -40.28
CA LYS A 320 40.20 -15.83 -41.09
C LYS A 320 41.54 -15.73 -40.35
N LEU A 321 41.61 -16.24 -39.12
CA LEU A 321 42.84 -16.36 -38.33
C LEU A 321 42.95 -17.78 -37.75
N LYS A 322 43.07 -18.76 -38.64
CA LYS A 322 43.72 -20.05 -38.44
C LYS A 322 44.30 -20.50 -39.78
#